data_AF-X1PT77-F1
#
_entry.id   AF-X1PT77-F1
#
_cell.length_a   1.000
_cell.length_b   1.000
_cell.length_c   1.000
_cell.angle_alpha   90.00
_cell.angle_beta   90.00
_cell.angle_gamma   90.00
#
_symmetry.space_group_name_H-M   'P 1'
#
loop_
_entity.id
_entity.type
_entity.pdbx_description
1 polymer ?
#
loop_
_entity_poly.entity_id
_entity_poly.type
_entity_poly.pdbx_seq_one_letter_code
_entity_poly.pdbx_strand_id
1 'polypeptide(L)'
;DGIAFGIFTVAFIFVVWGDMSNGERGDKFYALGTIPVPMAIMLSLLISPWLAKLGLSGTFSLASILIFLAIIPIFLAPELLPEKVIKERGIRKYVEEAKKVAQR
;
A
#
# COMPACT_ATOMS: atom_id res chain seq x y z
N ASP A 1 -5.38 10.98 20.70
CA ASP A 1 -4.52 10.23 19.76
C ASP A 1 -4.40 8.73 20.04
N GLY A 2 -4.30 8.27 21.30
CA GLY A 2 -4.10 6.84 21.60
C GLY A 2 -5.18 5.88 21.07
N ILE A 3 -6.45 6.27 21.08
CA ILE A 3 -7.56 5.42 20.58
C ILE A 3 -7.45 5.25 19.06
N ALA A 4 -7.24 6.35 18.31
CA ALA A 4 -7.10 6.30 16.86
C ALA A 4 -5.87 5.47 16.46
N PHE A 5 -4.75 5.65 17.16
CA PHE A 5 -3.54 4.87 16.93
C PHE A 5 -3.74 3.38 17.26
N GLY A 6 -4.50 3.07 18.32
CA GLY A 6 -4.87 1.70 18.67
C GLY A 6 -5.71 1.03 17.58
N ILE A 7 -6.76 1.70 17.09
CA ILE A 7 -7.60 1.20 15.99
C ILE A 7 -6.75 0.98 14.73
N PHE A 8 -5.91 1.96 14.38
CA PHE A 8 -5.03 1.88 13.22
C PHE A 8 -4.07 0.70 13.31
N THR A 9 -3.44 0.52 14.47
CA THR A 9 -2.50 -0.58 14.73
C THR A 9 -3.19 -1.93 14.58
N VAL A 10 -4.36 -2.11 15.20
CA VAL A 10 -5.10 -3.38 15.10
C VAL A 10 -5.51 -3.66 13.66
N ALA A 11 -6.12 -2.70 12.98
CA ALA A 11 -6.62 -2.89 11.62
C ALA A 11 -5.47 -3.11 10.62
N PHE A 12 -4.50 -2.20 10.57
CA PHE A 12 -3.52 -2.14 9.48
C PHE A 12 -2.20 -2.84 9.76
N ILE A 13 -1.88 -3.20 11.02
CA ILE A 13 -0.67 -3.96 11.33
C ILE A 13 -1.00 -5.44 11.58
N PHE A 14 -2.10 -5.73 12.27
CA PHE A 14 -2.44 -7.10 12.64
C PHE A 14 -3.47 -7.74 11.69
N VAL A 15 -4.59 -7.08 11.40
CA VAL A 15 -5.72 -7.77 10.73
C VAL A 15 -5.55 -7.87 9.22
N VAL A 16 -5.29 -6.76 8.53
CA VAL A 16 -5.31 -6.67 7.06
C VAL A 16 -4.33 -7.65 6.38
N TRP A 17 -3.12 -7.81 6.91
CA TRP A 17 -2.11 -8.71 6.30
C TRP A 17 -2.42 -10.18 6.51
N GLY A 18 -3.01 -10.53 7.66
CA GLY A 18 -3.51 -11.87 7.92
C GLY A 18 -4.63 -12.25 6.98
N ASP A 19 -5.59 -11.34 6.78
CA ASP A 19 -6.73 -11.54 5.87
C ASP A 19 -6.27 -11.72 4.41
N MET A 20 -5.34 -10.90 3.93
CA MET A 20 -4.78 -11.02 2.58
C MET A 20 -3.98 -12.31 2.34
N SER A 21 -3.46 -12.95 3.39
CA SER A 21 -2.69 -14.18 3.26
C SER A 21 -3.53 -15.41 2.91
N ASN A 22 -4.87 -15.33 3.05
CA ASN A 22 -5.81 -16.41 2.76
C ASN A 22 -5.38 -17.79 3.33
N GLY A 23 -4.77 -17.78 4.53
CA GLY A 23 -4.31 -18.99 5.23
C GLY A 23 -2.96 -19.56 4.77
N GLU A 24 -2.34 -19.02 3.71
CA GLU A 24 -1.04 -19.46 3.21
C GLU A 24 0.00 -18.33 3.27
N ARG A 25 1.21 -18.64 3.75
CA ARG A 25 2.37 -17.70 3.74
C ARG A 25 2.12 -16.38 4.49
N GLY A 26 1.38 -16.43 5.59
CA GLY A 26 1.11 -15.25 6.43
C GLY A 26 2.39 -14.53 6.86
N ASP A 27 3.45 -15.27 7.16
CA ASP A 27 4.79 -14.75 7.47
C ASP A 27 5.29 -13.71 6.44
N LYS A 28 5.10 -13.98 5.14
CA LYS A 28 5.54 -13.07 4.07
C LYS A 28 4.68 -11.82 3.98
N PHE A 29 3.37 -11.94 4.14
CA PHE A 29 2.45 -10.81 4.11
C PHE A 29 2.66 -9.89 5.32
N TYR A 30 2.85 -10.45 6.51
CA TYR A 30 3.21 -9.67 7.69
C TYR A 30 4.58 -9.01 7.54
N ALA A 31 5.58 -9.68 6.95
CA ALA A 31 6.88 -9.06 6.68
C ALA A 31 6.73 -7.86 5.73
N LEU A 32 5.98 -8.01 4.63
CA LEU A 32 5.70 -6.93 3.69
C LEU A 32 4.93 -5.76 4.32
N GLY A 33 3.98 -6.06 5.20
CA GLY A 33 3.19 -5.05 5.88
C GLY A 33 3.93 -4.30 6.97
N THR A 34 4.85 -4.97 7.65
CA THR A 34 5.58 -4.40 8.79
C THR A 34 6.89 -3.73 8.39
N ILE A 35 7.51 -4.13 7.26
CA ILE A 35 8.80 -3.57 6.80
C ILE A 35 8.85 -2.05 6.59
N PRO A 36 7.76 -1.34 6.21
CA PRO A 36 7.84 0.11 6.01
C PRO A 36 8.19 0.87 7.29
N VAL A 37 7.79 0.38 8.47
CA VAL A 37 8.06 1.03 9.76
C VAL A 37 9.55 1.06 10.11
N PRO A 38 10.27 -0.07 10.20
CA PRO A 38 11.71 -0.05 10.43
C PRO A 38 12.47 0.63 9.28
N MET A 39 11.98 0.52 8.03
CA MET A 39 12.58 1.22 6.90
C MET A 39 12.49 2.75 7.07
N ALA A 40 11.35 3.27 7.52
CA ALA A 40 11.17 4.70 7.79
C ALA A 40 12.07 5.18 8.94
N ILE A 41 12.22 4.39 10.01
CA ILE A 41 13.13 4.70 11.12
C ILE A 41 14.58 4.74 10.60
N MET A 42 14.99 3.74 9.84
CA MET A 42 16.34 3.67 9.27
C MET A 42 16.61 4.86 8.33
N LEU A 43 15.64 5.20 7.48
CA LEU A 43 15.73 6.34 6.58
C LEU A 43 15.80 7.67 7.34
N SER A 44 15.02 7.81 8.42
CA SER A 44 15.07 8.98 9.29
C SER A 44 16.47 9.19 9.88
N LEU A 45 17.09 8.12 10.39
CA LEU A 45 18.45 8.17 10.93
C LEU A 45 19.49 8.58 9.87
N LEU A 46 19.35 8.07 8.64
CA LEU A 46 20.28 8.36 7.54
C LEU A 46 20.15 9.81 7.02
N ILE A 47 18.93 10.32 6.93
CA ILE A 47 18.65 11.64 6.32
C ILE A 47 18.64 12.76 7.38
N SER A 48 18.48 12.46 8.67
CA SER A 48 18.44 13.44 9.77
C SER A 48 19.57 14.49 9.72
N PRO A 49 20.85 14.14 9.48
CA PRO A 49 21.93 15.12 9.38
C PRO A 49 21.77 16.13 8.23
N TRP A 50 21.06 15.73 7.17
CA TRP A 50 20.77 16.56 6.01
C TRP A 50 19.52 17.42 6.24
N LEU A 51 18.48 16.86 6.86
CA LEU A 51 17.26 17.59 7.23
C LEU A 51 17.56 18.71 8.22
N ALA A 52 18.48 18.48 9.16
CA ALA A 52 18.92 19.50 10.12
C ALA A 52 19.45 20.79 9.45
N LYS A 53 19.96 20.70 8.21
CA LYS A 53 20.48 21.84 7.44
C LYS A 53 19.40 22.63 6.69
N LEU A 54 18.22 22.03 6.44
CA LEU A 54 17.15 22.62 5.63
C LEU A 54 16.20 23.52 6.43
N GLY A 55 16.33 23.55 7.76
CA GLY A 55 15.39 24.23 8.65
C GLY A 55 13.99 23.59 8.63
N LEU A 56 13.11 24.11 9.49
CA LEU A 56 11.78 23.51 9.70
C LEU A 56 10.87 23.65 8.47
N SER A 57 10.89 24.81 7.80
CA SER A 57 10.11 25.08 6.59
C SER A 57 10.54 24.23 5.39
N GLY A 58 11.87 24.06 5.19
CA GLY A 58 12.39 23.23 4.11
C GLY A 58 12.06 21.76 4.30
N THR A 59 12.17 21.25 5.54
CA THR A 59 11.79 19.88 5.89
C THR A 59 10.29 19.63 5.70
N PHE A 60 9.45 20.57 6.11
CA PHE A 60 8.00 20.49 5.93
C PHE A 60 7.60 20.47 4.45
N SER A 61 8.22 21.34 3.63
CA SER A 61 7.97 21.39 2.19
C SER A 61 8.37 20.08 1.51
N LEU A 62 9.54 19.52 1.88
CA LEU A 62 10.01 18.23 1.37
C LEU A 62 9.04 17.11 1.75
N ALA A 63 8.60 17.05 3.01
CA ALA A 63 7.62 16.05 3.46
C ALA A 63 6.30 16.15 2.67
N SER A 64 5.81 17.38 2.43
CA SER A 64 4.59 17.62 1.67
C SER A 64 4.70 17.11 0.22
N ILE A 65 5.82 17.36 -0.44
CA ILE A 65 6.08 16.86 -1.80
C ILE A 65 6.13 15.32 -1.81
N LEU A 66 6.81 14.70 -0.85
CA LEU A 66 6.91 13.24 -0.77
C LEU A 66 5.55 12.57 -0.52
N ILE A 67 4.73 13.14 0.36
CA ILE A 67 3.36 12.66 0.59
C ILE A 67 2.53 12.81 -0.69
N PHE A 68 2.66 13.93 -1.41
CA PHE A 68 1.96 14.12 -2.68
C PHE A 68 2.37 13.08 -3.72
N LEU A 69 3.66 12.78 -3.84
CA LEU A 69 4.17 11.74 -4.73
C LEU A 69 3.69 10.35 -4.34
N ALA A 70 3.51 10.06 -3.05
CA ALA A 70 2.99 8.78 -2.56
C ALA A 70 1.55 8.50 -3.04
N ILE A 71 0.80 9.52 -3.48
CA ILE A 71 -0.55 9.37 -4.01
C ILE A 71 -0.55 8.80 -5.43
N ILE A 72 0.52 9.00 -6.21
CA ILE A 72 0.63 8.52 -7.60
C ILE A 72 0.38 7.00 -7.72
N PRO A 73 1.09 6.12 -6.97
CA PRO A 73 0.84 4.68 -7.06
C PRO A 73 -0.57 4.31 -6.60
N ILE A 74 -1.18 5.07 -5.69
CA ILE A 74 -2.58 4.87 -5.27
C ILE A 74 -3.51 5.15 -6.45
N PHE A 75 -3.37 6.26 -7.17
CA PHE A 75 -4.20 6.56 -8.35
C PHE A 75 -4.05 5.55 -9.49
N LEU A 76 -2.90 4.89 -9.59
CA LEU A 76 -2.65 3.86 -10.59
C LEU A 76 -3.19 2.48 -10.18
N ALA A 77 -3.70 2.34 -8.96
CA ALA A 77 -4.23 1.09 -8.46
C ALA A 77 -5.44 0.64 -9.31
N PRO A 78 -5.45 -0.61 -9.82
CA PRO A 78 -6.49 -1.10 -10.69
C PRO A 78 -7.87 -1.14 -10.01
N GLU A 79 -7.92 -1.19 -8.67
CA GLU A 79 -9.15 -1.14 -7.89
C GLU A 79 -9.84 0.23 -7.95
N LEU A 80 -9.14 1.30 -8.35
CA LEU A 80 -9.70 2.66 -8.49
C LEU A 80 -10.20 2.98 -9.91
N LEU A 81 -10.19 2.00 -10.82
CA LEU A 81 -10.69 2.19 -12.17
C LEU A 81 -12.22 2.40 -12.19
N PRO A 82 -12.77 3.11 -13.20
CA PRO A 82 -14.20 3.25 -13.35
C PRO A 82 -14.90 1.90 -13.43
N GLU A 83 -16.03 1.76 -12.76
CA GLU A 83 -16.78 0.50 -12.63
C GLU A 83 -17.07 -0.15 -14.00
N LYS A 84 -17.33 0.66 -15.02
CA LYS A 84 -17.52 0.21 -16.41
C LYS A 84 -16.32 -0.59 -16.93
N VAL A 85 -15.10 -0.10 -16.68
CA VAL A 85 -13.84 -0.73 -17.11
C VAL A 85 -13.58 -2.01 -16.31
N ILE A 86 -13.86 -2.00 -15.01
CA ILE A 86 -13.72 -3.18 -14.16
C ILE A 86 -14.66 -4.29 -14.65
N LYS A 87 -15.92 -3.95 -14.92
CA LYS A 87 -16.94 -4.90 -15.38
C LYS A 87 -16.63 -5.47 -16.76
N GLU A 88 -16.15 -4.63 -17.67
CA GLU A 88 -15.71 -5.07 -19.01
C GLU A 88 -14.56 -6.08 -18.92
N ARG A 89 -13.52 -5.80 -18.10
CA ARG A 89 -12.43 -6.75 -17.85
C ARG A 89 -12.94 -8.07 -17.24
N GLY A 90 -13.88 -7.99 -16.31
CA GLY A 90 -14.51 -9.16 -15.71
C GLY A 90 -15.19 -10.04 -16.77
N ILE A 91 -16.07 -9.45 -17.59
CA ILE A 91 -16.78 -10.16 -18.67
C ILE A 91 -15.80 -10.81 -19.65
N ARG A 92 -14.76 -10.06 -20.07
CA ARG A 92 -13.75 -10.59 -20.98
C ARG A 92 -13.02 -11.80 -20.40
N LYS A 93 -12.65 -11.75 -19.11
CA LYS A 93 -12.01 -12.86 -18.41
C LYS A 93 -12.90 -14.10 -18.33
N TYR A 94 -14.20 -13.92 -18.05
CA TYR A 94 -15.18 -15.01 -18.06
C TYR A 94 -15.30 -15.68 -19.45
N VAL A 95 -15.35 -14.89 -20.53
CA VAL A 95 -15.42 -15.43 -21.89
C VAL A 95 -14.15 -16.23 -22.25
N GLU A 96 -12.98 -15.75 -21.84
CA GLU A 96 -11.72 -16.46 -22.05
C GLU A 96 -11.65 -17.79 -21.27
N GLU A 97 -12.11 -17.81 -20.02
CA GLU A 97 -12.18 -19.03 -19.22
C GLU A 97 -13.16 -20.04 -19.81
N ALA A 98 -14.35 -19.59 -20.21
CA ALA A 98 -15.35 -20.44 -20.87
C ALA A 98 -14.82 -21.06 -22.17
N LYS A 99 -14.07 -20.28 -22.97
CA LYS A 99 -13.45 -20.78 -24.22
C LYS A 99 -12.38 -21.84 -23.95
N LYS A 100 -11.59 -21.69 -22.88
CA LYS A 100 -10.59 -22.69 -22.47
C LYS A 100 -11.23 -24.01 -22.02
N VAL A 101 -12.38 -23.95 -21.35
CA VAL A 101 -13.13 -25.15 -20.95
C VAL A 101 -13.78 -25.82 -22.16
N ALA A 102 -14.33 -25.05 -23.10
CA ALA A 102 -14.97 -25.60 -24.30
C ALA A 102 -13.98 -26.19 -25.34
N GLN A 103 -12.69 -25.83 -25.26
CA GLN A 103 -11.63 -26.41 -26.09
C GLN A 103 -10.93 -27.62 -25.44
N ARG A 104 -11.32 -27.99 -24.21
CA ARG A 104 -10.95 -29.24 -23.54
C ARG A 104 -12.02 -30.31 -23.81
#